data_AF-A0AA40DLT2-F1
#
_entry.id   AF-A0AA40DLT2-F1
#
_cell.length_a   1.000
_cell.length_b   1.000
_cell.length_c   1.000
_cell.angle_alpha   90.00
_cell.angle_beta   90.00
_cell.angle_gamma   90.00
#
_symmetry.space_group_name_H-M   'P 1'
#
loop_
_entity.id
_entity.type
_entity.pdbx_description
1 polymer ?
#
loop_
_entity_poly.entity_id
_entity_poly.type
_entity_poly.pdbx_seq_one_letter_code
_entity_poly.pdbx_strand_id
1 'polypeptide(L)'
;MVLKIYGTKTSTCTKRVLAVLYEKKAGLLHPFGKVPVLEDDGFVLFESRAIANYIARKFAGQGTPLLPADDDVKARALFDRLQAASLEAFYYDPAVSTLVTEKVFKKGYLETFEKYPHVEKWFAGLLALKSW
;
A
#
# COMPACT_ATOMS: atom_id res chain seq x y z
N MET A 1 -9.08 -5.19 -28.86
CA MET A 1 -7.97 -4.34 -29.35
C MET A 1 -7.10 -4.02 -28.14
N VAL A 2 -5.81 -4.38 -28.15
CA VAL A 2 -4.92 -4.20 -26.98
C VAL A 2 -4.12 -2.92 -27.16
N LEU A 3 -4.30 -1.94 -26.26
CA LEU A 3 -3.49 -0.72 -26.22
C LEU A 3 -2.33 -0.91 -25.25
N LYS A 4 -1.09 -0.72 -25.72
CA LYS A 4 0.13 -0.75 -24.90
C LYS A 4 0.64 0.68 -24.69
N ILE A 5 0.82 1.09 -23.43
CA ILE A 5 1.33 2.41 -23.07
C ILE A 5 2.69 2.25 -22.40
N TYR A 6 3.70 2.89 -22.96
CA TYR A 6 5.05 2.92 -22.42
C TYR A 6 5.30 4.29 -21.78
N GLY A 7 5.59 4.31 -20.48
CA GLY A 7 5.85 5.56 -19.76
C GLY A 7 6.18 5.35 -18.29
N THR A 8 6.74 6.39 -17.66
CA THR A 8 7.04 6.40 -16.22
C THR A 8 5.88 6.99 -15.43
N LYS A 9 5.60 6.48 -14.22
CA LYS A 9 4.49 6.98 -13.37
C LYS A 9 4.65 8.43 -12.93
N THR A 10 5.88 8.92 -12.91
CA THR A 10 6.23 10.29 -12.51
C THR A 10 6.03 11.28 -13.65
N SER A 11 6.04 10.82 -14.91
CA SER A 11 5.86 11.68 -16.08
C SER A 11 4.44 12.24 -16.17
N THR A 12 4.35 13.56 -16.36
CA THR A 12 3.10 14.29 -16.55
C THR A 12 2.38 13.87 -17.83
N CYS A 13 3.14 13.44 -18.86
CA CYS A 13 2.61 12.91 -20.12
C CYS A 13 1.87 11.60 -19.91
N THR A 14 2.45 10.68 -19.13
CA THR A 14 1.84 9.38 -18.80
C THR A 14 0.56 9.57 -17.99
N LYS A 15 0.57 10.48 -17.00
CA LYS A 15 -0.61 10.79 -16.18
C LYS A 15 -1.77 11.33 -17.02
N ARG A 16 -1.48 12.16 -18.03
CA ARG A 16 -2.50 12.70 -18.95
C ARG A 16 -3.18 11.58 -19.75
N VAL A 17 -2.40 10.64 -20.28
CA VAL A 17 -2.94 9.49 -21.03
C VAL A 17 -3.77 8.59 -20.12
N LEU A 18 -3.30 8.33 -18.89
CA LEU A 18 -4.03 7.52 -17.91
C LEU A 18 -5.34 8.19 -17.45
N ALA A 19 -5.37 9.51 -17.29
CA ALA A 19 -6.58 10.25 -16.97
C ALA A 19 -7.64 10.13 -18.08
N VAL A 20 -7.23 10.22 -19.35
CA VAL A 20 -8.14 10.03 -20.49
C VAL A 20 -8.68 8.60 -20.55
N LEU A 21 -7.85 7.60 -20.26
CA LEU A 21 -8.31 6.21 -20.20
C LEU A 21 -9.31 5.97 -19.06
N TYR A 22 -9.07 6.57 -17.89
CA TYR A 22 -9.98 6.54 -16.75
C TYR A 22 -11.35 7.13 -17.11
N GLU A 23 -11.37 8.34 -17.69
CA GLU A 23 -12.61 9.02 -18.13
C GLU A 23 -13.38 8.22 -19.19
N LYS A 24 -12.66 7.47 -20.04
CA LYS A 24 -13.26 6.61 -21.07
C LYS A 24 -13.70 5.24 -20.55
N LYS A 25 -13.54 4.94 -19.25
CA LYS A 25 -13.79 3.62 -18.64
C LYS A 25 -13.10 2.48 -19.41
N ALA A 26 -12.00 2.78 -20.09
CA ALA A 26 -11.20 1.78 -20.76
C ALA A 26 -10.51 0.97 -19.67
N GLY A 27 -10.92 -0.30 -19.52
CA GLY A 27 -10.70 -1.15 -18.35
C GLY A 27 -9.31 -1.00 -17.73
N LEU A 28 -9.26 -0.41 -16.53
CA LEU A 28 -8.06 -0.44 -15.71
C LEU A 28 -7.87 -1.87 -15.21
N LEU A 29 -6.83 -2.54 -15.68
CA LEU A 29 -6.47 -3.89 -15.23
C LEU A 29 -6.10 -3.93 -13.73
N HIS A 30 -5.79 -2.76 -13.14
CA HIS A 30 -5.58 -2.59 -11.70
C HIS A 30 -6.75 -1.80 -11.10
N PRO A 31 -7.48 -2.30 -10.08
CA PRO A 31 -8.65 -1.61 -9.52
C PRO A 31 -8.33 -0.20 -8.97
N PHE A 32 -7.10 -0.02 -8.49
CA PHE A 32 -6.59 1.28 -8.00
C PHE A 32 -5.80 2.12 -9.03
N GLY A 33 -5.76 1.73 -10.31
CA GLY A 33 -5.03 2.46 -11.35
C GLY A 33 -3.51 2.54 -11.11
N LYS A 34 -2.94 1.56 -10.40
CA LYS A 34 -1.50 1.45 -10.15
C LYS A 34 -0.88 0.44 -11.12
N VAL A 35 0.44 0.48 -11.24
CA VAL A 35 1.23 -0.55 -11.92
C VAL A 35 2.31 -1.02 -10.94
N PRO A 36 2.87 -2.24 -11.03
CA PRO A 36 2.76 -3.22 -12.11
C PRO A 36 1.44 -4.01 -12.14
N VAL A 37 1.08 -4.50 -13.33
CA VAL A 37 0.07 -5.53 -13.57
C VAL A 37 0.71 -6.57 -14.49
N LEU A 38 0.51 -7.84 -14.18
CA LEU A 38 0.89 -8.98 -15.01
C LEU A 38 -0.35 -9.47 -15.74
N GLU A 39 -0.23 -9.73 -17.03
CA GLU A 39 -1.22 -10.46 -17.83
C GLU A 39 -0.53 -11.68 -18.42
N ASP A 40 -1.07 -12.87 -18.16
CA ASP A 40 -0.56 -14.16 -18.64
C ASP A 40 -1.71 -14.97 -19.23
N ASP A 41 -1.81 -15.05 -20.56
CA ASP A 41 -2.86 -15.79 -21.28
C ASP A 41 -4.31 -15.51 -20.81
N GLY A 42 -4.60 -14.24 -20.47
CA GLY A 42 -5.92 -13.81 -19.97
C GLY A 42 -6.08 -13.86 -18.45
N PHE A 43 -5.09 -14.37 -17.71
CA PHE A 43 -4.99 -14.22 -16.26
C PHE A 43 -4.34 -12.87 -15.92
N VAL A 44 -5.13 -11.98 -15.28
CA VAL A 44 -4.67 -10.65 -14.85
C VAL A 44 -4.36 -10.67 -13.36
N LEU A 45 -3.14 -10.34 -12.99
CA LEU A 45 -2.67 -10.27 -11.62
C LEU A 45 -2.07 -8.89 -11.32
N PHE A 46 -2.51 -8.28 -10.23
CA PHE A 46 -2.01 -7.00 -9.73
C PHE A 46 -1.30 -7.20 -8.36
N GLU A 47 -0.67 -6.14 -7.84
CA GLU A 47 0.31 -6.16 -6.73
C GLU A 47 1.67 -6.77 -7.08
N SER A 48 2.73 -5.97 -6.92
CA SER A 48 4.10 -6.36 -7.31
C SER A 48 4.59 -7.63 -6.61
N ARG A 49 4.20 -7.86 -5.36
CA ARG A 49 4.63 -9.05 -4.60
C ARG A 49 3.82 -10.30 -4.93
N ALA A 50 2.54 -10.15 -5.29
CA ALA A 50 1.74 -11.25 -5.81
C ALA A 50 2.29 -11.68 -7.19
N ILE A 51 2.61 -10.71 -8.04
CA ILE A 51 3.28 -10.95 -9.34
C ILE A 51 4.63 -11.64 -9.15
N ALA A 52 5.47 -11.16 -8.23
CA ALA A 52 6.77 -11.79 -7.95
C ALA A 52 6.64 -13.24 -7.45
N ASN A 53 5.67 -13.51 -6.57
CA ASN A 53 5.35 -14.87 -6.13
C ASN A 53 4.90 -15.76 -7.28
N TYR A 54 4.01 -15.24 -8.14
CA TYR A 54 3.52 -15.96 -9.31
C TYR A 54 4.66 -16.33 -10.25
N ILE A 55 5.54 -15.38 -10.57
CA ILE A 55 6.72 -15.62 -11.41
C ILE A 55 7.66 -16.64 -10.75
N ALA A 56 7.96 -16.47 -9.46
CA ALA A 56 8.84 -17.38 -8.74
C ALA A 56 8.30 -18.82 -8.67
N ARG A 57 6.98 -19.01 -8.62
CA ARG A 57 6.34 -20.34 -8.71
C ARG A 57 6.30 -20.87 -10.15
N LYS A 58 5.94 -20.03 -11.13
CA LYS A 58 5.88 -20.40 -12.55
C LYS A 58 7.24 -20.85 -13.09
N PHE A 59 8.33 -20.23 -12.60
CA PHE A 59 9.70 -20.53 -12.98
C PHE A 59 10.49 -21.24 -11.86
N ALA A 60 9.83 -21.96 -10.95
CA ALA A 60 10.50 -22.63 -9.83
C ALA A 60 11.61 -23.62 -10.24
N GLY A 61 11.55 -24.15 -11.46
CA GLY A 61 12.58 -25.02 -12.04
C GLY A 61 13.75 -24.29 -12.70
N GLN A 62 13.79 -22.96 -12.68
CA GLN A 62 14.84 -22.14 -13.31
C GLN A 62 15.49 -21.20 -12.31
N GLY A 63 16.81 -21.34 -12.15
CA GLY A 63 17.62 -20.43 -11.33
C GLY A 63 17.47 -20.65 -9.83
N THR A 64 17.70 -19.60 -9.06
CA THR A 64 17.73 -19.65 -7.59
C THR A 64 16.32 -19.74 -7.01
N PRO A 65 16.04 -20.67 -6.09
CA PRO A 65 14.78 -20.72 -5.36
C PRO A 65 14.59 -19.43 -4.54
N LEU A 66 13.61 -18.60 -4.95
CA LEU A 66 13.30 -17.34 -4.25
C LEU A 66 12.18 -17.48 -3.21
N LEU A 67 11.55 -18.66 -3.14
CA LEU A 67 10.46 -18.96 -2.23
C LEU A 67 10.85 -20.11 -1.29
N PRO A 68 10.34 -20.11 -0.05
CA PRO A 68 10.40 -21.29 0.80
C PRO A 68 9.82 -22.50 0.08
N ALA A 69 10.42 -23.66 0.31
CA ALA A 69 9.88 -24.93 -0.17
C ALA A 69 8.47 -25.15 0.40
N ASP A 70 7.60 -25.79 -0.38
CA ASP A 70 6.19 -25.94 -0.02
C ASP A 70 5.99 -26.92 1.17
N ASP A 71 6.98 -27.73 1.50
CA ASP A 71 7.00 -28.64 2.66
C ASP A 71 7.44 -27.96 3.97
N ASP A 72 8.13 -26.80 3.91
CA ASP A 72 8.49 -26.02 5.09
C ASP A 72 7.38 -25.03 5.48
N VAL A 73 6.41 -25.56 6.23
CA VAL A 73 5.25 -24.81 6.72
C VAL A 73 5.66 -23.58 7.56
N LYS A 74 6.77 -23.65 8.31
CA LYS A 74 7.20 -22.54 9.18
C LYS A 74 7.82 -21.41 8.37
N ALA A 75 8.71 -21.73 7.43
CA ALA A 75 9.29 -20.74 6.54
C ALA A 75 8.22 -20.09 5.65
N ARG A 76 7.20 -20.86 5.22
CA ARG A 76 6.04 -20.34 4.49
C ARG A 76 5.23 -19.34 5.31
N ALA A 77 4.89 -19.71 6.55
CA ALA A 77 4.14 -18.82 7.44
C ALA A 77 4.88 -17.49 7.71
N LEU A 78 6.21 -17.53 7.86
CA LEU A 78 7.01 -16.32 8.03
C LEU A 78 7.01 -15.45 6.77
N PHE A 79 7.15 -16.06 5.60
CA PHE A 79 7.10 -15.35 4.32
C PHE A 79 5.74 -14.69 4.09
N ASP A 80 4.63 -15.43 4.29
CA ASP A 80 3.28 -14.91 4.09
C ASP A 80 2.94 -13.80 5.10
N ARG A 81 3.42 -13.91 6.35
CA ARG A 81 3.30 -12.82 7.35
C ARG A 81 3.99 -11.54 6.89
N LEU A 82 5.20 -11.65 6.34
CA LEU A 82 5.95 -10.49 5.81
C LEU A 82 5.27 -9.88 4.58
N GLN A 83 4.53 -10.69 3.82
CA GLN A 83 3.71 -10.23 2.69
C GLN A 83 2.51 -9.42 3.19
N ALA A 84 1.77 -9.96 4.15
CA ALA A 84 0.61 -9.31 4.77
C ALA A 84 0.98 -8.00 5.48
N ALA A 85 2.07 -7.98 6.25
CA ALA A 85 2.49 -6.81 7.02
C ALA A 85 2.73 -5.57 6.14
N SER A 86 3.18 -5.74 4.89
CA SER A 86 3.36 -4.58 4.01
C SER A 86 2.09 -4.13 3.32
N LEU A 87 1.10 -5.02 3.11
CA LEU A 87 -0.23 -4.59 2.67
C LEU A 87 -0.86 -3.70 3.73
N GLU A 88 -0.77 -4.12 4.99
CA GLU A 88 -1.23 -3.33 6.12
C GLU A 88 -0.47 -2.00 6.19
N ALA A 89 0.86 -2.01 6.19
CA ALA A 89 1.66 -0.79 6.38
C ALA A 89 1.56 0.23 5.24
N PHE A 90 1.43 -0.19 3.97
CA PHE A 90 1.52 0.74 2.84
C PHE A 90 0.18 1.08 2.18
N TYR A 91 -0.86 0.28 2.37
CA TYR A 91 -2.17 0.52 1.76
C TYR A 91 -3.27 0.74 2.77
N TYR A 92 -3.27 -0.03 3.87
CA TYR A 92 -4.33 0.06 4.87
C TYR A 92 -4.05 1.17 5.90
N ASP A 93 -2.88 1.15 6.53
CA ASP A 93 -2.52 2.04 7.61
C ASP A 93 -2.54 3.53 7.20
N PRO A 94 -2.03 3.96 6.04
CA PRO A 94 -2.11 5.38 5.66
C PRO A 94 -3.55 5.85 5.45
N ALA A 95 -4.45 4.98 4.98
CA ALA A 95 -5.85 5.32 4.75
C ALA A 95 -6.67 5.32 6.05
N VAL A 96 -6.33 4.44 7.00
CA VAL A 96 -7.12 4.19 8.21
C VAL A 96 -6.57 4.95 9.43
N SER A 97 -5.26 5.16 9.52
CA SER A 97 -4.60 5.87 10.63
C SER A 97 -5.18 7.26 10.86
N THR A 98 -5.55 7.99 9.81
CA THR A 98 -6.18 9.31 9.93
C THR A 98 -7.56 9.19 10.57
N LEU A 99 -8.39 8.24 10.12
CA LEU A 99 -9.71 8.01 10.69
C LEU A 99 -9.64 7.55 12.16
N VAL A 100 -8.68 6.69 12.50
CA VAL A 100 -8.44 6.23 13.87
C VAL A 100 -7.95 7.38 14.75
N THR A 101 -7.06 8.22 14.25
CA THR A 101 -6.59 9.42 14.96
C THR A 101 -7.74 10.37 15.27
N GLU A 102 -8.60 10.65 14.30
CA GLU A 102 -9.75 11.54 14.51
C GLU A 102 -10.79 10.96 15.46
N LYS A 103 -11.13 9.66 15.35
CA LYS A 103 -12.25 9.07 16.09
C LYS A 103 -11.88 8.51 17.46
N VAL A 104 -10.65 8.01 17.61
CA VAL A 104 -10.21 7.30 18.82
C VAL A 104 -9.25 8.16 19.61
N PHE A 105 -8.13 8.58 19.01
CA PHE A 105 -7.09 9.29 19.75
C PHE A 105 -7.48 10.72 20.11
N LYS A 106 -8.08 11.50 19.20
CA LYS A 106 -8.55 12.85 19.54
C LYS A 106 -9.62 12.84 20.61
N LYS A 107 -10.53 11.86 20.58
CA LYS A 107 -11.58 11.74 21.60
C LYS A 107 -10.99 11.46 22.98
N GLY A 108 -10.05 10.51 23.07
CA GLY A 108 -9.32 10.24 24.32
C GLY A 108 -8.42 11.39 24.78
N TYR A 109 -7.83 12.15 23.85
CA TYR A 109 -7.05 13.36 24.17
C TYR A 109 -7.95 14.46 24.74
N LEU A 110 -9.11 14.71 24.14
CA LEU A 110 -10.08 15.69 24.65
C LEU A 110 -10.56 15.33 26.06
N GLU A 111 -10.89 14.07 26.30
CA GLU A 111 -11.24 13.57 27.64
C GLU A 111 -10.08 13.75 28.65
N THR A 112 -8.83 13.64 28.19
CA THR A 112 -7.64 13.85 29.03
C THR A 112 -7.43 15.33 29.38
N PHE A 113 -7.67 16.25 28.43
CA PHE A 113 -7.61 17.70 28.67
C PHE A 113 -8.74 18.17 29.59
N GLU A 114 -9.94 17.62 29.45
CA GLU A 114 -11.06 17.88 30.38
C GLU A 114 -10.74 17.40 31.81
N LYS A 115 -10.10 16.24 31.94
CA LYS A 115 -9.74 15.66 33.25
C LYS A 115 -8.56 16.38 33.92
N TYR A 116 -7.63 16.93 33.15
CA TYR A 116 -6.42 17.58 33.66
C TYR A 116 -6.15 18.93 32.98
N PRO A 117 -6.81 20.03 33.40
CA PRO A 117 -6.75 21.33 32.72
C PRO A 117 -5.36 22.00 32.75
N HIS A 118 -4.46 21.57 33.64
CA HIS A 118 -3.08 22.07 33.67
C HIS A 118 -2.21 21.50 32.53
N VAL A 119 -2.61 20.37 31.92
CA VAL A 119 -1.92 19.75 30.79
C VAL A 119 -2.06 20.63 29.54
N GLU A 120 -3.21 21.29 29.36
CA GLU A 120 -3.44 22.26 28.28
C GLU A 120 -2.46 23.43 28.35
N LYS A 121 -2.19 23.95 29.56
CA LYS A 121 -1.23 25.03 29.80
C LYS A 121 0.21 24.61 29.48
N TRP A 122 0.57 23.36 29.74
CA TRP A 122 1.86 22.78 29.37
C TRP A 122 2.01 22.59 27.86
N PHE A 123 0.98 22.05 27.18
CA PHE A 123 0.96 21.90 25.72
C PHE A 123 0.98 23.25 24.98
N ALA A 124 0.26 24.26 25.47
CA ALA A 124 0.30 25.61 24.92
C ALA A 124 1.70 26.25 25.04
N GLY A 125 2.40 25.99 26.15
CA GLY A 125 3.80 26.40 26.32
C GLY A 125 4.75 25.71 25.34
N LEU A 126 4.54 24.41 25.08
CA LEU A 126 5.30 23.62 24.10
C LEU A 126 5.07 24.08 22.66
N LEU A 127 3.84 24.44 22.29
CA LEU A 127 3.52 24.97 20.96
C LEU A 127 4.01 26.42 20.75
N ALA A 128 4.13 27.19 21.83
CA ALA A 128 4.66 28.55 21.79
C ALA A 128 6.20 28.61 21.71
N LEU A 129 6.89 27.50 21.97
CA LEU A 129 8.34 27.37 21.76
C LEU A 129 8.61 27.32 20.24
N LYS A 130 9.21 28.39 19.71
CA LYS A 130 9.49 28.58 18.28
C LYS A 130 10.60 27.68 17.72
N SER A 131 11.20 26.81 18.52
CA SER A 131 12.18 25.83 18.07
C SER A 131 12.24 24.67 19.06
N TRP A 132 12.54 23.49 18.54
CA TRP A 132 13.15 22.40 19.30
C TRP A 132 14.65 22.68 19.45
#